data_AF-A0AAV2G732-F1
#
_entry.id   AF-A0AAV2G732-F1
#
_cell.length_a   1.000
_cell.length_b   1.000
_cell.length_c   1.000
_cell.angle_alpha   90.00
_cell.angle_beta   90.00
_cell.angle_gamma   90.00
#
_symmetry.space_group_name_H-M   'P 1'
#
loop_
_entity.id
_entity.type
_entity.pdbx_description
1 polymer ?
#
loop_
_entity_poly.entity_id
_entity_poly.type
_entity_poly.pdbx_seq_one_letter_code
_entity_poly.pdbx_strand_id
1 'polypeptide(L)'
;MLMKKPEPIPADLTNNRWKYFKSCLGALDGTHIDANPLKEEQTKYRDRSGDLTINCLEVCTLNLEFIYYLAGWEGSAHDARVLRDALNRPNGLFVPQGCYYLCDHGYGNIPGFLTPIRGQDTMLMDNNVFL
;
A
#
# COMPACT_ATOMS: atom_id res chain seq x y z
N MET A 1 4.12 -1.72 11.58
CA MET A 1 4.83 -0.78 12.46
C MET A 1 5.12 0.48 11.67
N LEU A 2 4.77 1.64 12.23
CA LEU A 2 5.10 2.93 11.63
C LEU A 2 6.57 3.26 11.94
N MET A 3 7.36 3.49 10.89
CA MET A 3 8.80 3.73 10.96
C MET A 3 9.12 5.22 10.86
N LYS A 4 8.39 5.94 9.99
CA LYS A 4 8.59 7.35 9.71
C LYS A 4 7.24 8.03 9.60
N LYS A 5 7.17 9.29 10.03
CA LYS A 5 5.97 10.11 9.81
C LYS A 5 5.86 10.41 8.30
N PRO A 6 4.73 10.07 7.65
CA PRO A 6 4.56 10.39 6.24
C PRO A 6 4.40 11.91 6.06
N GLU A 7 5.06 12.45 5.04
CA GLU A 7 4.96 13.86 4.65
C GLU A 7 4.38 13.96 3.24
N PRO A 8 3.33 14.75 3.02
CA PRO A 8 2.71 14.88 1.72
C PRO A 8 3.59 15.66 0.76
N ILE A 9 3.52 15.31 -0.53
CA ILE A 9 4.10 16.13 -1.60
C ILE A 9 3.47 17.53 -1.57
N PRO A 10 4.29 18.60 -1.44
CA PRO A 10 3.77 19.95 -1.32
C PRO A 10 3.24 20.46 -2.67
N ALA A 11 2.25 21.35 -2.61
CA ALA A 11 1.49 21.79 -3.78
C ALA A 11 2.30 22.66 -4.77
N ASP A 12 3.38 23.26 -4.29
CA ASP A 12 4.31 24.13 -5.00
C ASP A 12 5.56 23.37 -5.53
N LEU A 13 5.62 22.05 -5.36
CA LEU A 13 6.74 21.26 -5.86
C LEU A 13 6.85 21.38 -7.39
N THR A 14 7.96 21.93 -7.86
CA THR A 14 8.23 22.16 -9.30
C THR A 14 8.88 20.96 -10.00
N ASN A 15 9.25 19.92 -9.24
CA ASN A 15 9.90 18.73 -9.76
C ASN A 15 9.01 18.01 -10.79
N ASN A 16 9.50 17.86 -12.02
CA ASN A 16 8.73 17.28 -13.12
C ASN A 16 8.25 15.83 -12.89
N ARG A 17 8.93 15.07 -12.03
CA ARG A 17 8.56 13.70 -11.68
C ARG A 17 7.38 13.66 -10.70
N TRP A 18 7.32 14.61 -9.76
CA TRP A 18 6.45 14.52 -8.59
C TRP A 18 5.35 15.60 -8.51
N LYS A 19 5.44 16.67 -9.31
CA LYS A 19 4.50 17.82 -9.30
C LYS A 19 3.02 17.46 -9.53
N TYR A 20 2.75 16.30 -10.12
CA TYR A 20 1.41 15.80 -10.40
C TYR A 20 0.79 15.02 -9.24
N PHE A 21 1.58 14.67 -8.22
CA PHE A 21 1.18 13.83 -7.10
C PHE A 21 0.98 14.64 -5.81
N LYS A 22 0.43 15.86 -5.92
CA LYS A 22 0.18 16.72 -4.75
C LYS A 22 -0.59 15.95 -3.68
N SER A 23 -0.23 16.12 -2.42
CA SER A 23 -0.79 15.41 -1.27
C SER A 23 -0.53 13.90 -1.18
N CYS A 24 0.24 13.32 -2.11
CA CYS A 24 0.69 11.94 -2.00
C CYS A 24 1.68 11.78 -0.84
N LEU A 25 1.47 10.77 -0.01
CA LEU A 25 2.31 10.44 1.15
C LEU A 25 3.40 9.41 0.81
N GLY A 26 3.23 8.68 -0.29
CA GLY A 26 4.06 7.54 -0.64
C GLY A 26 3.35 6.52 -1.52
N ALA A 27 4.04 5.42 -1.77
CA ALA A 27 3.49 4.25 -2.45
C ALA A 27 3.27 3.12 -1.46
N LEU A 28 2.26 2.30 -1.71
CA LEU A 28 1.87 1.14 -0.94
C LEU A 28 1.77 -0.06 -1.88
N ASP A 29 2.35 -1.18 -1.47
CA ASP A 29 2.26 -2.42 -2.23
C ASP A 29 2.23 -3.65 -1.31
N GLY A 30 1.64 -4.72 -1.81
CA GLY A 30 1.73 -6.06 -1.22
C GLY A 30 2.98 -6.76 -1.74
N THR A 31 3.75 -7.37 -0.85
CA THR A 31 4.93 -8.16 -1.22
C THR A 31 4.91 -9.50 -0.52
N HIS A 32 5.53 -10.49 -1.15
CA HIS A 32 5.61 -11.85 -0.62
C HIS A 32 7.06 -12.16 -0.24
N ILE A 33 7.24 -12.69 0.97
CA ILE A 33 8.53 -13.16 1.45
C ILE A 33 8.45 -14.67 1.65
N ASP A 34 9.46 -15.40 1.18
CA ASP A 34 9.54 -16.85 1.34
C ASP A 34 9.33 -17.27 2.79
N ALA A 35 8.52 -18.31 2.98
CA ALA A 35 8.14 -18.84 4.27
C ALA A 35 8.35 -20.35 4.33
N ASN A 36 8.67 -20.85 5.51
CA ASN A 36 8.79 -22.28 5.79
C ASN A 36 7.85 -22.66 6.95
N PRO A 37 6.52 -22.65 6.72
CA PRO A 37 5.55 -23.01 7.76
C PRO A 37 5.51 -24.52 8.00
N LEU A 38 4.88 -24.94 9.10
CA LEU A 38 4.61 -26.34 9.40
C LEU A 38 3.78 -26.99 8.28
N LYS A 39 3.96 -28.29 8.08
CA LYS A 39 3.36 -29.02 6.96
C LYS A 39 1.83 -28.91 6.96
N GLU A 40 1.20 -28.97 8.13
CA GLU A 40 -0.25 -28.78 8.30
C GLU A 40 -0.76 -27.37 7.94
N GLU A 41 0.12 -26.37 7.93
CA GLU A 41 -0.25 -24.97 7.67
C GLU A 41 0.07 -24.49 6.25
N GLN A 42 0.87 -25.25 5.48
CA GLN A 42 1.33 -24.87 4.14
C GLN A 42 0.21 -24.43 3.19
N THR A 43 -0.99 -24.98 3.31
CA THR A 43 -2.15 -24.58 2.49
C THR A 43 -2.49 -23.09 2.67
N LYS A 44 -2.36 -22.54 3.89
CA LYS A 44 -2.67 -21.13 4.16
C LYS A 44 -1.60 -20.20 3.59
N TYR A 45 -0.34 -20.63 3.63
CA TYR A 45 0.80 -19.83 3.19
C TYR A 45 1.06 -19.91 1.69
N ARG A 46 0.25 -20.66 0.95
CA ARG A 46 0.41 -20.78 -0.49
C ARG A 46 -0.13 -19.54 -1.20
N ASP A 47 0.72 -18.85 -1.95
CA ASP A 47 0.31 -17.73 -2.79
C ASP A 47 -0.37 -18.19 -4.09
N ARG A 48 -0.66 -17.24 -4.99
CA ARG A 48 -1.30 -17.51 -6.29
C ARG A 48 -0.40 -18.24 -7.28
N SER A 49 0.92 -18.15 -7.11
CA SER A 49 1.92 -18.85 -7.92
C SER A 49 2.17 -20.28 -7.43
N GLY A 50 1.72 -20.59 -6.21
CA GLY A 50 1.90 -21.87 -5.57
C GLY A 50 3.07 -21.90 -4.59
N ASP A 51 3.76 -20.79 -4.37
CA ASP A 51 4.91 -20.70 -3.48
C ASP A 51 4.46 -20.49 -2.03
N LEU A 52 5.28 -20.92 -1.06
CA LEU A 52 5.00 -20.75 0.37
C LEU A 52 5.57 -19.42 0.84
N THR A 53 4.70 -18.47 1.16
CA THR A 53 5.10 -17.09 1.45
C THR A 53 4.31 -16.49 2.61
N ILE A 54 4.88 -15.45 3.23
CA ILE A 54 4.19 -14.51 4.10
C ILE A 54 3.87 -13.28 3.27
N ASN A 55 2.60 -12.89 3.23
CA ASN A 55 2.18 -11.62 2.65
C ASN A 55 2.54 -10.47 3.61
N CYS A 56 3.20 -9.46 3.08
CA CYS A 56 3.61 -8.25 3.76
C CYS A 56 3.05 -7.03 3.04
N LEU A 57 2.57 -6.05 3.81
CA LEU A 57 2.20 -4.74 3.31
C LEU A 57 3.32 -3.76 3.60
N GLU A 58 3.82 -3.11 2.57
CA GLU A 58 4.87 -2.11 2.67
C GLU A 58 4.39 -0.76 2.17
N VAL A 59 4.81 0.29 2.85
CA VAL A 59 4.56 1.67 2.43
C VAL A 59 5.86 2.43 2.45
N CYS A 60 6.21 3.10 1.36
CA CYS A 60 7.45 3.82 1.20
C CYS A 60 7.24 5.28 0.76
N THR A 61 8.17 6.14 1.14
CA THR A 61 8.26 7.51 0.60
C THR A 61 8.67 7.45 -0.87
N LEU A 62 8.58 8.59 -1.57
CA LEU A 62 9.10 8.71 -2.94
C LEU A 62 10.62 8.47 -3.07
N ASN A 63 11.34 8.57 -1.95
CA ASN A 63 12.77 8.29 -1.86
C ASN A 63 13.05 6.82 -1.48
N LEU A 64 12.02 5.96 -1.53
CA LEU A 64 12.10 4.53 -1.20
C LEU A 64 12.45 4.25 0.27
N GLU A 65 12.15 5.18 1.17
CA GLU A 65 12.29 4.95 2.60
C GLU A 65 11.00 4.38 3.17
N PHE A 66 11.07 3.32 3.99
CA PHE A 66 9.88 2.75 4.60
C PHE A 66 9.20 3.72 5.58
N ILE A 67 7.91 3.94 5.36
CA ILE A 67 6.98 4.64 6.25
C ILE A 67 6.32 3.62 7.18
N TYR A 68 5.84 2.51 6.61
CA TYR A 68 5.12 1.48 7.33
C TYR A 68 5.43 0.11 6.76
N TYR A 69 5.48 -0.89 7.64
CA TYR A 69 5.67 -2.29 7.28
C TYR A 69 4.79 -3.18 8.15
N LEU A 70 4.02 -4.08 7.54
CA LEU A 70 3.23 -5.10 8.24
C LEU A 70 3.48 -6.45 7.60
N ALA A 71 4.09 -7.36 8.36
CA ALA A 71 4.25 -8.76 7.99
C ALA A 71 3.40 -9.68 8.86
N GLY A 72 3.29 -10.93 8.44
CA GLY A 72 2.73 -12.02 9.23
C GLY A 72 1.37 -12.51 8.75
N TRP A 73 0.88 -12.01 7.61
CA TRP A 73 -0.28 -12.59 6.93
C TRP A 73 0.13 -13.79 6.10
N GLU A 74 -0.74 -14.78 6.01
CA GLU A 74 -0.46 -15.97 5.22
C GLU A 74 -0.40 -15.61 3.73
N GLY A 75 0.43 -16.30 2.92
CA GLY A 75 0.59 -16.02 1.50
C GLY A 75 -0.71 -16.11 0.67
N SER A 76 -1.74 -16.80 1.15
CA SER A 76 -3.07 -16.81 0.50
C SER A 76 -3.93 -15.57 0.83
N ALA A 77 -3.52 -14.74 1.79
CA ALA A 77 -4.29 -13.57 2.20
C ALA A 77 -4.35 -12.53 1.07
N HIS A 78 -5.55 -12.03 0.80
CA HIS A 78 -5.74 -10.92 -0.13
C HIS A 78 -5.17 -9.62 0.42
N ASP A 79 -4.54 -8.82 -0.43
CA ASP A 79 -3.90 -7.56 -0.05
C ASP A 79 -4.87 -6.58 0.61
N ALA A 80 -6.13 -6.52 0.15
CA ALA A 80 -7.18 -5.74 0.78
C ALA A 80 -7.45 -6.13 2.26
N ARG A 81 -7.28 -7.40 2.61
CA ARG A 81 -7.39 -7.88 4.00
C ARG A 81 -6.20 -7.40 4.84
N VAL A 82 -4.99 -7.50 4.29
CA VAL A 82 -3.76 -7.04 4.94
C VAL A 82 -3.81 -5.52 5.18
N LEU A 83 -4.27 -4.75 4.18
CA LEU A 83 -4.49 -3.31 4.30
C LEU A 83 -5.52 -2.97 5.38
N ARG A 84 -6.66 -3.68 5.41
CA ARG A 84 -7.67 -3.47 6.45
C ARG A 84 -7.11 -3.73 7.85
N ASP A 85 -6.30 -4.77 8.03
CA ASP A 85 -5.62 -4.99 9.31
C ASP A 85 -4.67 -3.83 9.64
N ALA A 86 -3.84 -3.41 8.69
CA ALA A 86 -2.92 -2.29 8.88
C ALA A 86 -3.62 -1.01 9.36
N LEU A 87 -4.82 -0.71 8.85
CA LEU A 87 -5.61 0.46 9.23
C LEU A 87 -6.24 0.36 10.63
N ASN A 88 -6.55 -0.85 11.11
CA ASN A 88 -7.25 -1.06 12.38
C ASN A 88 -6.32 -1.25 13.59
N ARG A 89 -5.00 -1.27 13.39
CA ARG A 89 -4.03 -1.41 14.49
C ARG A 89 -3.92 -0.11 15.29
N PRO A 90 -3.71 -0.16 16.62
CA PRO A 90 -3.56 1.04 17.46
C PRO A 90 -2.48 2.04 17.02
N ASN A 91 -1.43 1.53 16.36
CA ASN A 91 -0.37 2.32 15.70
C ASN A 91 -0.27 1.92 14.22
N GLY A 92 -1.45 1.78 13.62
CA GLY A 92 -1.64 1.32 12.25
C GLY A 92 -1.24 2.36 11.21
N LEU A 93 -1.39 1.96 9.96
CA LEU A 93 -1.29 2.89 8.85
C LEU A 93 -2.41 3.93 8.98
N PHE A 94 -2.06 5.20 8.82
CA PHE A 94 -2.99 6.32 8.93
C PHE A 94 -2.84 7.24 7.73
N VAL A 95 -3.96 7.75 7.23
CA VAL A 95 -4.01 8.71 6.13
C VAL A 95 -4.56 10.05 6.66
N PRO A 96 -3.74 11.11 6.73
CA PRO A 96 -4.23 12.45 7.03
C PRO A 96 -5.30 12.92 6.03
N GLN A 97 -6.22 13.77 6.49
CA GLN A 97 -7.25 14.34 5.63
C GLN A 97 -6.64 15.07 4.42
N GLY A 98 -7.22 14.85 3.24
CA GLY A 98 -6.76 15.45 1.99
C GLY A 98 -5.46 14.85 1.43
N CYS A 99 -4.95 13.78 2.03
CA CYS A 99 -3.76 13.05 1.57
C CYS A 99 -4.13 11.63 1.10
N TYR A 100 -3.21 10.97 0.39
CA TYR A 100 -3.39 9.60 -0.07
C TYR A 100 -2.08 8.84 -0.25
N TYR A 101 -2.17 7.51 -0.32
CA TYR A 101 -1.12 6.63 -0.83
C TYR A 101 -1.45 6.17 -2.25
N LEU A 102 -0.42 6.08 -3.10
CA LEU A 102 -0.54 5.39 -4.38
C LEU A 102 -0.45 3.89 -4.14
N CYS A 103 -1.36 3.12 -4.73
CA CYS A 103 -1.45 1.68 -4.51
C CYS A 103 -1.48 0.94 -5.85
N ASP A 104 -1.09 -0.34 -5.85
CA ASP A 104 -1.22 -1.19 -7.03
C ASP A 104 -2.69 -1.41 -7.42
N HIS A 105 -2.95 -2.01 -8.59
CA HIS A 105 -4.32 -2.24 -9.05
C HIS A 105 -5.06 -3.33 -8.23
N GLY A 106 -4.33 -4.10 -7.42
CA GLY A 106 -4.88 -5.13 -6.54
C GLY A 106 -5.71 -4.53 -5.40
N TYR A 107 -5.51 -3.23 -5.11
CA TYR A 107 -6.31 -2.46 -4.16
C TYR A 107 -7.52 -1.79 -4.83
N GLY A 108 -8.53 -1.48 -4.01
CA GLY A 108 -9.67 -0.67 -4.44
C GLY A 108 -9.36 0.82 -4.35
N ASN A 109 -9.92 1.61 -5.27
CA ASN A 109 -9.98 3.07 -5.12
C ASN A 109 -10.93 3.43 -3.97
N ILE A 110 -10.38 3.85 -2.84
CA ILE A 110 -11.10 4.22 -1.63
C ILE A 110 -10.49 5.51 -1.03
N PRO A 111 -11.20 6.26 -0.18
CA PRO A 111 -10.64 7.47 0.43
C PRO A 111 -9.27 7.20 1.07
N GLY A 112 -8.27 7.98 0.65
CA GLY A 112 -6.88 7.86 1.11
C GLY A 112 -6.00 6.84 0.36
N PHE A 113 -6.54 6.08 -0.58
CA PHE A 113 -5.80 5.06 -1.35
C PHE A 113 -6.19 5.14 -2.83
N LEU A 114 -5.26 5.56 -3.67
CA LEU A 114 -5.46 5.80 -5.10
C LEU A 114 -4.76 4.73 -5.93
N THR A 115 -5.50 4.08 -6.83
CA THR A 115 -4.99 3.04 -7.74
C THR A 115 -5.09 3.47 -9.22
N PRO A 116 -4.20 2.97 -10.08
CA PRO A 116 -4.28 3.27 -11.52
C PRO A 116 -5.60 2.83 -12.12
N ILE A 117 -6.15 3.65 -13.02
CA ILE A 117 -7.32 3.27 -13.81
C ILE A 117 -6.88 2.30 -14.91
N ARG A 118 -7.51 1.12 -14.94
CA ARG A 118 -7.19 0.08 -15.91
C ARG A 118 -7.45 0.58 -17.34
N GLY A 119 -6.43 0.46 -18.20
CA GLY A 119 -6.53 0.84 -19.62
C GLY A 119 -6.27 2.32 -19.89
N GLN A 120 -5.80 3.07 -18.90
CA GLN A 120 -5.27 4.43 -19.10
C GLN A 120 -3.83 4.49 -18.61
N ASP A 121 -2.99 5.18 -19.38
CA ASP A 121 -1.59 5.46 -19.01
C ASP A 121 -1.48 6.60 -17.97
N THR A 122 -2.62 7.07 -17.46
CA THR A 122 -2.73 8.18 -16.52
C THR A 122 -3.52 7.80 -15.28
N MET A 123 -2.99 8.14 -14.11
CA MET A 123 -3.76 8.19 -12.86
C MET A 123 -4.71 9.39 -12.94
N LEU A 124 -6.01 9.16 -13.17
CA LEU A 124 -6.99 10.24 -13.02
C LEU A 124 -7.30 10.41 -11.54
N MET A 125 -6.98 11.59 -11.01
CA MET A 125 -7.50 12.01 -9.72
C MET A 125 -8.89 12.59 -9.97
N ASP A 126 -9.92 11.77 -9.82
CA ASP A 126 -11.27 12.29 -9.73
C ASP A 126 -11.38 13.13 -8.45
N ASN A 127 -11.72 14.41 -8.60
CA ASN A 127 -11.92 15.36 -7.50
C ASN A 127 -13.04 14.93 -6.52
N ASN A 128 -13.75 13.84 -6.81
CA ASN A 128 -14.80 13.25 -5.99
C ASN A 128 -14.29 12.14 -5.05
N VAL A 129 -13.03 11.71 -5.13
CA VAL A 129 -12.46 10.67 -4.23
C VAL A 129 -11.95 11.28 -2.91
N PHE A 130 -11.87 12.61 -2.83
CA PHE A 130 -11.28 13.35 -1.71
C PHE A 130 -12.28 14.19 -0.90
N LEU A 131 -13.58 14.06 -1.16
CA LEU A 131 -14.66 14.73 -0.42
C LEU A 131 -15.47 13.74 0.43
#